data_AF-A0A947CKV7-F1
#
_entry.id   AF-A0A947CKV7-F1
#
_cell.length_a   1.000
_cell.length_b   1.000
_cell.length_c   1.000
_cell.angle_alpha   90.00
_cell.angle_beta   90.00
_cell.angle_gamma   90.00
#
_symmetry.space_group_name_H-M   'P 1'
#
loop_
_entity.id
_entity.type
_entity.pdbx_description
1 polymer ?
#
loop_
_entity_poly.entity_id
_entity_poly.type
_entity_poly.pdbx_seq_one_letter_code
_entity_poly.pdbx_strand_id
1 'polypeptide(L)'
;LKPGTKARQAYGKDRISERHRHRWEVNNNYRDALERNGMVLSGLSPDGRLVEMIELPDHPYFVACQFHPEFKSRPLEPHPLFKDFVAAGLARRQRLVSGEEKPPVKPASSKASEGGQAGA
;
A
#
# COMPACT_ATOMS: atom_id res chain seq x y z
N LEU A 1 -6.80 -7.29 6.04
CA LEU A 1 -6.22 -5.94 5.92
C LEU A 1 -5.62 -5.57 7.26
N LYS A 2 -4.38 -5.06 7.27
CA LYS A 2 -3.66 -4.70 8.49
C LYS A 2 -4.31 -3.45 9.13
N PRO A 3 -4.59 -3.44 10.44
CA PRO A 3 -5.09 -2.24 11.12
C PRO A 3 -4.15 -1.04 10.96
N GLY A 4 -4.71 0.18 10.90
CA GLY A 4 -3.94 1.43 10.78
C GLY A 4 -3.42 1.76 9.38
N THR A 5 -3.67 0.92 8.37
CA THR A 5 -3.26 1.18 6.98
C THR A 5 -4.30 1.97 6.20
N LYS A 6 -3.89 2.63 5.10
CA LYS A 6 -4.80 3.35 4.20
C LYS A 6 -5.79 2.39 3.55
N ALA A 7 -5.36 1.18 3.18
CA ALA A 7 -6.25 0.14 2.65
C ALA A 7 -7.38 -0.20 3.65
N ARG A 8 -7.05 -0.41 4.93
CA ARG A 8 -8.07 -0.73 5.95
C ARG A 8 -9.03 0.44 6.19
N GLN A 9 -8.54 1.67 6.12
CA GLN A 9 -9.35 2.88 6.21
C GLN A 9 -10.28 3.02 5.01
N ALA A 10 -9.75 2.89 3.79
CA ALA A 10 -10.50 3.00 2.53
C ALA A 10 -11.67 2.02 2.46
N TYR A 11 -11.41 0.74 2.78
CA TYR A 11 -12.44 -0.30 2.72
C TYR A 11 -13.39 -0.32 3.91
N GLY A 12 -12.99 0.22 5.07
CA GLY A 12 -13.78 0.13 6.29
C GLY A 12 -13.96 -1.30 6.84
N LYS A 13 -13.28 -2.31 6.30
CA LYS A 13 -13.42 -3.73 6.65
C LYS A 13 -12.07 -4.44 6.86
N ASP A 14 -12.02 -5.43 7.74
CA ASP A 14 -10.79 -6.22 7.97
C ASP A 14 -10.56 -7.28 6.89
N ARG A 15 -11.63 -7.76 6.27
CA ARG A 15 -11.60 -8.76 5.19
C ARG A 15 -12.32 -8.21 3.97
N ILE A 16 -11.68 -8.39 2.81
CA ILE A 16 -12.20 -8.00 1.50
C ILE A 16 -12.07 -9.19 0.55
N SER A 17 -12.74 -9.11 -0.59
CA SER A 17 -12.60 -10.06 -1.68
C SER A 17 -12.60 -9.26 -2.97
N GLU A 18 -11.67 -9.55 -3.87
CA GLU A 18 -11.44 -8.81 -5.11
C GLU A 18 -11.22 -9.77 -6.28
N ARG A 19 -11.14 -9.23 -7.50
CA ARG A 19 -10.95 -10.05 -8.72
C ARG A 19 -9.49 -10.05 -9.15
N HIS A 20 -8.94 -11.22 -9.40
CA HIS A 20 -7.53 -11.41 -9.77
C HIS A 20 -7.44 -11.94 -11.20
N ARG A 21 -6.40 -11.53 -11.92
CA ARG A 21 -6.09 -12.07 -13.25
C ARG A 21 -4.59 -11.96 -13.54
N HIS A 22 -3.80 -12.64 -12.72
CA HIS A 22 -2.34 -12.65 -12.82
C HIS A 22 -1.80 -14.06 -12.53
N ARG A 23 -0.48 -14.24 -12.66
CA ARG A 23 0.24 -15.49 -12.36
C ARG A 23 1.50 -15.29 -11.53
N TRP A 24 1.99 -14.05 -11.47
CA TRP A 24 3.20 -13.72 -10.75
C TRP A 24 2.83 -13.24 -9.37
N GLU A 25 3.60 -13.64 -8.38
CA GLU A 25 3.42 -13.25 -6.98
C GLU A 25 4.71 -12.64 -6.44
N VAL A 26 4.58 -11.88 -5.35
CA VAL A 26 5.76 -11.39 -4.61
C VAL A 26 6.53 -12.60 -4.07
N ASN A 27 7.83 -12.65 -4.33
CA ASN A 27 8.70 -13.66 -3.75
C ASN A 27 8.84 -13.43 -2.24
N ASN A 28 8.37 -14.39 -1.45
CA ASN A 28 8.32 -14.29 0.01
C ASN A 28 9.71 -14.12 0.65
N ASN A 29 10.79 -14.58 0.01
CA ASN A 29 12.16 -14.40 0.49
C ASN A 29 12.58 -12.92 0.58
N TYR A 30 11.86 -12.02 -0.09
CA TYR A 30 12.15 -10.58 -0.08
C TYR A 30 11.25 -9.77 0.85
N ARG A 31 10.26 -10.38 1.52
CA ARG A 31 9.30 -9.65 2.37
C ARG A 31 10.00 -8.83 3.46
N ASP A 32 10.87 -9.49 4.21
CA ASP A 32 11.60 -8.84 5.31
C ASP A 32 12.50 -7.71 4.82
N ALA A 33 13.08 -7.84 3.62
CA ALA A 33 13.88 -6.79 3.02
C ALA A 33 13.01 -5.59 2.61
N LEU A 34 11.84 -5.84 2.01
CA LEU A 34 10.89 -4.80 1.62
C LEU A 34 10.35 -4.06 2.85
N GLU A 35 9.94 -4.80 3.89
CA GLU A 35 9.40 -4.20 5.12
C GLU A 35 10.44 -3.39 5.88
N ARG A 36 11.68 -3.89 5.99
CA ARG A 36 12.80 -3.15 6.60
C ARG A 36 13.13 -1.84 5.88
N ASN A 37 12.82 -1.75 4.59
CA ASN A 37 13.03 -0.54 3.78
C ASN A 37 11.76 0.34 3.69
N GLY A 38 10.79 0.14 4.59
CA GLY A 38 9.64 1.04 4.76
C GLY A 38 8.39 0.65 3.97
N MET A 39 8.39 -0.48 3.27
CA MET A 39 7.15 -1.01 2.68
C MET A 39 6.27 -1.61 3.78
N VAL A 40 4.97 -1.38 3.71
CA VAL A 40 4.00 -2.08 4.57
C VAL A 40 3.22 -3.07 3.73
N LEU A 41 3.25 -4.35 4.10
CA LEU A 41 2.36 -5.37 3.53
C LEU A 41 0.97 -5.18 4.17
N SER A 42 0.12 -4.36 3.53
CA SER A 42 -1.16 -3.91 4.11
C SER A 42 -2.30 -4.92 3.88
N GLY A 43 -2.13 -5.84 2.93
CA GLY A 43 -3.06 -6.93 2.65
C GLY A 43 -2.32 -8.21 2.29
N LEU A 44 -2.74 -9.31 2.90
CA LEU A 44 -2.26 -10.66 2.60
C LEU A 44 -3.47 -11.56 2.29
N SER A 45 -3.23 -12.65 1.58
CA SER A 45 -4.21 -13.74 1.43
C SER A 45 -4.63 -14.30 2.80
N PRO A 46 -5.77 -15.01 2.91
CA PRO A 46 -6.24 -15.53 4.19
C PRO A 46 -5.26 -16.46 4.91
N ASP A 47 -4.41 -17.17 4.16
CA ASP A 47 -3.33 -18.03 4.68
C ASP A 47 -2.01 -17.28 4.94
N GLY A 48 -1.96 -15.97 4.67
CA GLY A 48 -0.79 -15.11 4.83
C GLY A 48 0.30 -15.27 3.76
N ARG A 49 0.13 -16.18 2.80
CA ARG A 49 1.21 -16.60 1.88
C ARG A 49 1.39 -15.71 0.65
N LEU A 50 0.37 -14.97 0.23
CA LEU A 50 0.44 -14.05 -0.90
C LEU A 50 0.33 -12.61 -0.41
N VAL A 51 1.10 -11.72 -1.03
CA VAL A 51 1.01 -10.28 -0.79
C VAL A 51 -0.02 -9.71 -1.75
N GLU A 52 -1.11 -9.19 -1.20
CA GLU A 52 -2.24 -8.70 -2.00
C GLU A 52 -2.26 -7.19 -2.11
N MET A 53 -1.75 -6.49 -1.08
CA MET A 53 -1.67 -5.04 -1.06
C MET A 53 -0.42 -4.57 -0.33
N ILE A 54 0.16 -3.47 -0.83
CA ILE A 54 1.32 -2.80 -0.25
C ILE A 54 1.09 -1.29 -0.13
N GLU A 55 1.78 -0.67 0.82
CA GLU A 55 1.76 0.78 1.04
C GLU A 55 3.16 1.32 1.34
N LEU A 56 3.38 2.61 1.06
CA LEU A 56 4.52 3.37 1.55
C LEU A 56 4.00 4.45 2.50
N PRO A 57 4.15 4.29 3.83
CA PRO A 57 3.58 5.20 4.82
C PRO A 57 4.08 6.64 4.70
N ASP A 58 5.33 6.83 4.26
CA ASP A 58 5.97 8.14 4.12
C ASP A 58 5.53 8.89 2.84
N HIS A 59 4.74 8.24 1.97
CA HIS A 59 4.12 8.89 0.82
C HIS A 59 2.69 9.35 1.17
N PRO A 60 2.27 10.57 0.77
CA PRO A 60 0.93 11.09 1.11
C PRO A 60 -0.22 10.13 0.76
N TYR A 61 -0.09 9.45 -0.38
CA TYR A 61 -0.97 8.34 -0.74
C TYR A 61 -0.24 7.39 -1.69
N PHE A 62 0.23 6.25 -1.18
CA PHE A 62 0.79 5.16 -1.99
C PHE A 62 0.16 3.87 -1.51
N VAL A 63 -0.73 3.32 -2.34
CA VAL A 63 -1.40 2.05 -2.13
C VAL A 63 -1.37 1.32 -3.46
N ALA A 64 -0.90 0.08 -3.47
CA ALA A 64 -0.93 -0.78 -4.64
C ALA A 64 -1.54 -2.14 -4.28
N CYS A 65 -2.19 -2.77 -5.25
CA CYS A 65 -2.84 -4.06 -5.09
C CYS A 65 -2.51 -4.99 -6.26
N GLN A 66 -2.54 -6.29 -6.01
CA GLN A 66 -2.40 -7.34 -7.03
C GLN A 66 -3.70 -7.57 -7.82
N PHE A 67 -4.84 -7.36 -7.18
CA PHE A 67 -6.16 -7.51 -7.80
C PHE A 67 -6.54 -6.30 -8.68
N HIS A 68 -7.67 -6.46 -9.37
CA HIS A 68 -8.27 -5.50 -10.29
C HIS A 68 -9.50 -4.80 -9.66
N PRO A 69 -9.30 -3.70 -8.91
CA PRO A 69 -10.40 -2.97 -8.26
C PRO A 69 -11.40 -2.38 -9.27
N GLU A 70 -10.97 -2.13 -10.51
CA GLU A 70 -11.79 -1.57 -11.58
C GLU A 70 -13.00 -2.43 -11.91
N PHE A 71 -12.90 -3.76 -11.75
CA PHE A 71 -14.01 -4.64 -12.06
C PHE A 71 -15.17 -4.54 -11.07
N LYS A 72 -14.91 -4.06 -9.85
CA LYS A 72 -15.91 -3.82 -8.81
C LYS A 72 -16.34 -2.37 -8.66
N SER A 73 -15.67 -1.43 -9.33
CA SER A 73 -16.10 -0.03 -9.35
C SER A 73 -17.38 0.14 -10.18
N ARG A 74 -18.32 0.97 -9.70
CA ARG A 74 -19.56 1.35 -10.40
C ARG A 74 -19.76 2.86 -10.35
N PRO A 75 -20.50 3.47 -11.30
CA PRO A 75 -20.69 4.92 -11.33
C PRO A 75 -21.28 5.51 -10.03
N LEU A 76 -22.24 4.84 -9.42
CA LEU A 76 -22.88 5.27 -8.16
C LEU A 76 -22.22 4.69 -6.90
N GLU A 77 -21.31 3.73 -7.06
CA GLU A 77 -20.57 3.10 -5.99
C GLU A 77 -19.10 2.96 -6.43
N PRO A 78 -18.35 4.08 -6.44
CA PRO A 78 -16.96 4.06 -6.86
C PRO A 78 -16.16 3.21 -5.87
N HIS A 79 -15.25 2.40 -6.41
CA HIS A 79 -14.42 1.56 -5.58
C HIS A 79 -13.57 2.42 -4.61
N PRO A 80 -13.47 2.04 -3.32
CA PRO A 80 -12.87 2.89 -2.28
C PRO A 80 -11.43 3.32 -2.59
N LEU A 81 -10.61 2.42 -3.14
CA LEU A 81 -9.23 2.76 -3.50
C LEU A 81 -9.11 3.87 -4.56
N PHE A 82 -10.04 3.92 -5.53
CA PHE A 82 -10.04 4.99 -6.54
C PHE A 82 -10.56 6.30 -5.95
N LYS A 83 -11.62 6.24 -5.14
CA LYS A 83 -12.15 7.41 -4.44
C LYS A 83 -11.06 8.11 -3.63
N ASP A 84 -10.31 7.35 -2.83
CA ASP A 84 -9.27 7.89 -1.96
C ASP A 84 -8.04 8.34 -2.75
N PHE A 85 -7.68 7.64 -3.84
CA PHE A 85 -6.61 8.08 -4.75
C PHE A 85 -6.92 9.45 -5.38
N VAL A 86 -8.14 9.63 -5.89
CA VAL A 86 -8.58 10.91 -6.48
C VAL A 86 -8.63 12.00 -5.42
N ALA A 87 -9.13 11.70 -4.22
CA ALA A 87 -9.14 12.65 -3.10
C ALA A 87 -7.72 13.10 -2.72
N ALA A 88 -6.76 12.16 -2.66
CA ALA A 88 -5.36 12.49 -2.40
C ALA A 88 -4.75 13.37 -3.52
N GLY A 89 -5.10 13.11 -4.77
CA GLY A 89 -4.74 13.95 -5.92
C GLY A 89 -5.29 15.37 -5.81
N LEU A 90 -6.56 15.51 -5.43
CA LEU A 90 -7.20 16.80 -5.20
C LEU A 90 -6.54 17.58 -4.06
N ALA A 91 -6.28 16.92 -2.93
CA ALA A 91 -5.58 17.53 -1.79
C ALA A 91 -4.17 17.99 -2.17
N ARG A 92 -3.45 17.21 -2.99
CA ARG A 92 -2.15 17.62 -3.53
C ARG A 92 -2.28 18.86 -4.42
N ARG A 93 -3.28 18.91 -5.31
CA ARG A 93 -3.52 20.07 -6.17
C ARG A 93 -3.80 21.33 -5.36
N GLN A 94 -4.62 21.24 -4.32
CA GLN A 94 -4.95 22.37 -3.46
C GLN A 94 -3.72 22.95 -2.78
N ARG A 95 -2.84 22.10 -2.22
CA ARG A 95 -1.57 22.55 -1.62
C ARG A 95 -0.67 23.30 -2.59
N LEU A 96 -0.58 22.82 -3.84
CA LEU A 96 0.21 23.48 -4.88
C LEU A 96 -0.36 24.86 -5.24
N VAL A 97 -1.69 25.01 -5.22
CA VAL A 97 -2.35 26.30 -5.49
C VAL A 97 -2.19 27.26 -4.31
N SER A 98 -2.20 26.76 -3.07
CA SER A 98 -2.04 27.57 -1.85
C SER A 98 -0.58 27.93 -1.52
N GLY A 99 0.39 27.45 -2.30
CA GLY A 99 1.82 27.67 -2.05
C GLY A 99 2.38 26.89 -0.85
N GLU A 100 1.63 25.91 -0.34
CA GLU A 100 2.13 25.04 0.73
C GLU A 100 3.17 24.07 0.16
N GLU A 101 4.36 24.06 0.77
CA GLU A 101 5.40 23.11 0.42
C GLU A 101 4.96 21.66 0.64
N LYS A 102 5.54 20.75 -0.14
CA LYS A 102 5.26 19.32 -0.01
C LYS A 102 5.60 18.88 1.41
N PRO A 103 4.71 18.13 2.11
CA PRO A 103 5.07 17.57 3.39
C PRO A 103 6.36 16.75 3.22
N PRO A 104 7.33 16.89 4.14
CA PRO A 104 8.60 16.20 4.01
C PRO A 104 8.33 14.72 3.89
N VAL A 105 8.85 14.10 2.83
CA VAL A 105 8.94 12.64 2.76
C VAL A 105 9.91 12.28 3.87
N LYS A 106 9.42 11.68 4.95
CA LYS A 106 10.31 11.16 5.98
C LYS A 106 11.25 10.17 5.27
N PRO A 107 12.57 10.28 5.46
CA PRO A 107 13.49 9.33 4.84
C PRO A 107 13.05 7.93 5.28
N ALA A 108 13.00 6.99 4.34
CA ALA A 108 12.77 5.58 4.64
C ALA A 108 13.69 5.23 5.81
N SER A 109 13.12 4.76 6.92
CA SER A 109 13.87 4.55 8.15
C SER A 109 15.04 3.59 7.87
N SER A 110 16.24 4.13 7.70
CA SER A 110 17.44 3.32 7.54
C SER A 110 17.77 2.70 8.90
N LYS A 111 17.19 1.53 9.17
CA LYS A 111 17.82 0.61 10.09
C LYS A 111 18.89 -0.14 9.30
N ALA A 112 20.05 0.48 9.17
CA ALA A 112 21.27 -0.27 8.91
C ALA A 112 21.38 -1.30 10.03
N SER A 113 21.24 -2.58 9.69
CA SER A 113 21.68 -3.67 10.56
C SER A 113 23.03 -4.11 10.01
N GLU A 114 24.08 -3.72 10.74
CA GLU A 114 25.40 -4.34 10.65
C GLU A 114 25.30 -5.81 11.14
N GLY A 115 26.08 -6.69 10.50
CA GLY A 115 26.27 -8.11 10.87
C GLY A 115 25.31 -9.05 10.14
N GLY A 116 25.71 -9.90 9.18
CA GLY A 116 26.98 -10.59 9.02
C GLY A 116 26.94 -11.94 9.74
N GLN A 117 26.52 -13.01 9.06
CA GLN A 117 27.32 -14.24 8.87
C GLN A 117 26.57 -15.25 8.01
N ALA A 118 27.27 -15.71 6.97
CA ALA A 118 26.99 -16.94 6.27
C ALA A 118 27.11 -18.14 7.23
N GLY A 119 26.28 -19.15 7.04
CA GLY A 119 26.40 -20.42 7.76
C GLY A 119 25.49 -21.49 7.18
N ALA A 120 26.14 -22.41 6.45
CA ALA A 120 25.81 -23.80 6.08
C ALA A 120 24.37 -24.15 5.67
#